data_AF-A0A3D3HBJ9-F1
#
_entry.id   AF-A0A3D3HBJ9-F1
#
_cell.length_a   1.000
_cell.length_b   1.000
_cell.length_c   1.000
_cell.angle_alpha   90.00
_cell.angle_beta   90.00
_cell.angle_gamma   90.00
#
_symmetry.space_group_name_H-M   'P 1'
#
loop_
_entity.id
_entity.type
_entity.pdbx_description
1 polymer ?
#
loop_
_entity_poly.entity_id
_entity_poly.type
_entity_poly.pdbx_seq_one_letter_code
_entity_poly.pdbx_strand_id
1 'polypeptide(L)'
;MKVDFSEVKKVFLTDHDINHGSNKYAMKCLIDANEQCNGRWIRRELNSIEVQRIVLPNHRSHNRKISNLPLVPETGLTVEDTLKRLNLLADYATKNPCCWNIIQRSRTSKSPVFLITQPLERNRDHSKLANFTGHRLYHLDGLHRLVAWGLNGRYVDRKYEPITAFIVGR
;
A
#
# COMPACT_ATOMS: atom_id res chain seq x y z
N MET A 1 -17.09 0.97 9.48
CA MET A 1 -17.41 0.08 10.63
C MET A 1 -16.21 0.07 11.57
N LYS A 2 -16.38 0.27 12.87
CA LYS A 2 -15.27 0.08 13.83
C LYS A 2 -14.91 -1.40 13.90
N VAL A 3 -13.64 -1.71 14.04
CA VAL A 3 -13.14 -3.10 14.13
C VAL A 3 -12.00 -3.16 15.15
N ASP A 4 -11.82 -4.33 15.76
CA ASP A 4 -10.74 -4.53 16.72
C ASP A 4 -9.45 -4.95 16.01
N PHE A 5 -8.30 -4.68 16.63
CA PHE A 5 -7.01 -5.08 16.06
C PHE A 5 -6.85 -6.60 15.93
N SER A 6 -7.55 -7.39 16.73
CA SER A 6 -7.62 -8.85 16.57
C SER A 6 -8.22 -9.25 15.23
N GLU A 7 -9.27 -8.56 14.77
CA GLU A 7 -9.88 -8.76 13.46
C GLU A 7 -8.92 -8.36 12.33
N VAL A 8 -8.27 -7.19 12.47
CA VAL A 8 -7.27 -6.71 11.50
C VAL A 8 -6.15 -7.74 11.32
N LYS A 9 -5.62 -8.29 12.42
CA LYS A 9 -4.59 -9.34 12.38
C LYS A 9 -5.11 -10.62 11.72
N LYS A 10 -6.32 -11.06 12.07
CA LYS A 10 -6.93 -12.26 11.48
C LYS A 10 -7.03 -12.13 9.97
N VAL A 11 -7.54 -10.99 9.49
CA VAL A 11 -7.68 -10.72 8.05
C VAL A 11 -6.31 -10.66 7.37
N PHE A 12 -5.34 -9.95 7.96
CA PHE A 12 -3.97 -9.91 7.42
C PHE A 12 -3.37 -11.32 7.26
N LEU A 13 -3.51 -12.18 8.28
CA LEU A 13 -2.99 -13.54 8.29
C LEU A 13 -3.75 -14.50 7.37
N THR A 14 -4.91 -14.10 6.85
CA THR A 14 -5.65 -14.91 5.86
C THR A 14 -4.94 -14.85 4.49
N ASP A 15 -4.29 -13.72 4.20
CA ASP A 15 -3.62 -13.46 2.92
C ASP A 15 -2.09 -13.58 2.99
N HIS A 16 -1.52 -13.65 4.19
CA HIS A 16 -0.08 -13.57 4.40
C HIS A 16 0.43 -14.69 5.32
N ASP A 17 1.33 -15.51 4.80
CA ASP A 17 2.24 -16.30 5.65
C ASP A 17 3.28 -15.37 6.28
N ILE A 18 3.25 -15.26 7.60
CA ILE A 18 4.11 -14.35 8.35
C ILE A 18 5.60 -14.67 8.20
N ASN A 19 5.95 -15.92 7.90
CA ASN A 19 7.33 -16.39 7.76
C ASN A 19 7.89 -16.16 6.36
N HIS A 20 7.09 -15.65 5.43
CA HIS A 20 7.48 -15.45 4.05
C HIS A 20 7.75 -13.97 3.72
N GLY A 21 8.91 -13.71 3.10
CA GLY A 21 9.27 -12.40 2.56
C GLY A 21 9.21 -11.26 3.59
N SER A 22 8.55 -10.16 3.24
CA SER A 22 8.41 -8.98 4.09
C SER A 22 7.16 -9.00 4.98
N ASN A 23 6.43 -10.10 5.08
CA ASN A 23 5.15 -10.14 5.80
C ASN A 23 5.30 -9.89 7.29
N LYS A 24 6.40 -10.38 7.90
CA LYS A 24 6.76 -10.04 9.30
C LYS A 24 6.96 -8.54 9.51
N TYR A 25 7.55 -7.84 8.54
CA TYR A 25 7.73 -6.40 8.59
C TYR A 25 6.38 -5.66 8.45
N ALA A 26 5.52 -6.09 7.52
CA ALA A 26 4.18 -5.54 7.37
C ALA A 26 3.35 -5.71 8.66
N MET A 27 3.37 -6.89 9.28
CA MET A 27 2.72 -7.12 10.57
C MET A 27 3.27 -6.20 11.68
N LYS A 28 4.59 -6.00 11.73
CA LYS A 28 5.18 -5.03 12.68
C LYS A 28 4.62 -3.63 12.44
N CYS A 29 4.50 -3.20 11.18
CA CYS A 29 3.90 -1.90 10.85
C CYS A 29 2.45 -1.79 11.34
N LEU A 30 1.66 -2.85 11.23
CA LEU A 30 0.29 -2.89 11.76
C LEU A 30 0.26 -2.78 13.30
N ILE A 31 1.19 -3.45 14.00
CA ILE A 31 1.33 -3.37 15.46
C ILE A 31 1.72 -1.95 15.89
N ASP A 32 2.76 -1.38 15.26
CA ASP A 32 3.21 -0.01 15.55
C ASP A 32 2.09 1.00 15.28
N ALA A 33 1.34 0.84 14.19
CA ALA A 33 0.22 1.72 13.84
C ALA A 33 -0.94 1.60 14.83
N ASN A 34 -1.21 0.38 15.30
CA ASN A 34 -2.19 0.12 16.34
C ASN A 34 -1.82 0.83 17.64
N GLU A 35 -0.56 0.73 18.08
CA GLU A 35 -0.06 1.43 19.27
C GLU A 35 -0.16 2.95 19.08
N GLN A 36 0.35 3.49 17.98
CA GLN A 36 0.39 4.93 17.72
C GLN A 36 -1.01 5.57 17.68
N CYS A 37 -2.02 4.84 17.19
CA CYS A 37 -3.37 5.36 17.02
C CYS A 37 -4.38 4.87 18.09
N ASN A 38 -3.90 4.23 19.15
CA ASN A 38 -4.71 3.68 20.25
C ASN A 38 -5.79 2.70 19.77
N GLY A 39 -5.45 1.84 18.80
CA GLY A 39 -6.33 0.77 18.29
C GLY A 39 -7.62 1.24 17.63
N ARG A 40 -7.71 2.51 17.21
CA ARG A 40 -8.91 3.06 16.55
C ARG A 40 -8.98 2.67 15.09
N TRP A 41 -9.27 1.39 14.85
CA TRP A 41 -9.42 0.84 13.51
C TRP A 41 -10.85 0.97 13.00
N ILE A 42 -10.96 1.26 11.70
CA ILE A 42 -12.19 1.17 10.93
C ILE A 42 -11.97 0.32 9.68
N ARG A 43 -13.00 -0.43 9.31
CA ARG A 43 -13.15 -1.04 7.99
C ARG A 43 -14.10 -0.21 7.15
N ARG A 44 -13.70 0.13 5.93
CA ARG A 44 -14.56 0.80 4.94
C ARG A 44 -14.13 0.52 3.51
N GLU A 45 -15.03 0.78 2.58
CA GLU A 45 -14.74 0.82 1.15
C GLU A 45 -14.19 2.18 0.76
N LEU A 46 -13.13 2.20 -0.04
CA LEU A 46 -12.55 3.41 -0.61
C LEU A 46 -13.01 3.59 -2.05
N ASN A 47 -13.38 4.82 -2.41
CA ASN A 47 -13.60 5.18 -3.80
C ASN A 47 -12.28 5.47 -4.53
N SER A 48 -12.37 5.68 -5.83
CA SER A 48 -11.20 5.87 -6.69
C SER A 48 -10.35 7.10 -6.39
N ILE A 49 -10.98 8.20 -5.97
CA ILE A 49 -10.30 9.44 -5.62
C ILE A 49 -9.49 9.22 -4.34
N GLU A 50 -10.08 8.53 -3.37
CA GLU A 50 -9.40 8.20 -2.12
C GLU A 50 -8.22 7.27 -2.35
N VAL A 51 -8.38 6.23 -3.16
CA VAL A 51 -7.31 5.29 -3.51
C VAL A 51 -6.15 6.00 -4.20
N GLN A 52 -6.44 6.87 -5.18
CA GLN A 52 -5.41 7.62 -5.92
C GLN A 52 -4.56 8.53 -5.01
N ARG A 53 -5.15 9.05 -3.93
CA ARG A 53 -4.50 9.96 -2.98
C ARG A 53 -3.75 9.28 -1.85
N ILE A 54 -3.81 7.94 -1.73
CA ILE A 54 -3.03 7.19 -0.74
C ILE A 54 -1.55 7.44 -0.98
N VAL A 55 -0.84 7.82 0.07
CA VAL A 55 0.61 8.03 0.05
C VAL A 55 1.30 6.69 0.26
N LEU A 56 2.19 6.34 -0.66
CA LEU A 56 3.03 5.16 -0.62
C LEU A 56 4.42 5.53 -0.09
N PRO A 57 4.95 4.80 0.91
CA PRO A 57 6.33 4.94 1.33
C PRO A 57 7.29 4.39 0.28
N ASN A 58 8.58 4.66 0.47
CA ASN A 58 9.67 4.13 -0.36
C ASN A 58 9.50 2.63 -0.63
N HIS A 59 9.55 2.23 -1.90
CA HIS A 59 9.46 0.83 -2.30
C HIS A 59 10.52 0.51 -3.34
N ARG A 60 11.46 -0.35 -2.97
CA ARG A 60 12.57 -0.79 -3.81
C ARG A 60 12.38 -2.23 -4.24
N SER A 61 13.03 -2.60 -5.35
CA SER A 61 13.13 -4.00 -5.76
C SER A 61 13.60 -4.88 -4.61
N HIS A 62 12.96 -6.03 -4.46
CA HIS A 62 13.36 -7.09 -3.54
C HIS A 62 14.81 -7.55 -3.80
N ASN A 63 15.31 -7.41 -5.05
CA ASN A 63 16.67 -7.75 -5.40
C ASN A 63 17.42 -6.54 -5.98
N ARG A 64 18.17 -5.86 -5.11
CA ARG A 64 19.01 -4.69 -5.47
C ARG A 64 20.18 -5.04 -6.39
N LYS A 65 20.55 -6.32 -6.52
CA LYS A 65 21.57 -6.75 -7.48
C LYS A 65 21.04 -6.77 -8.92
N ILE A 66 19.72 -6.84 -9.10
CA ILE A 66 19.07 -6.86 -10.41
C ILE A 66 18.64 -5.45 -10.83
N SER A 67 18.09 -4.66 -9.91
CA SER A 67 17.67 -3.29 -10.20
C SER A 67 17.67 -2.42 -8.96
N ASN A 68 18.20 -1.21 -9.14
CA ASN A 68 18.13 -0.12 -8.17
C ASN A 68 17.01 0.87 -8.48
N LEU A 69 16.16 0.60 -9.49
CA LEU A 69 15.06 1.48 -9.86
C LEU A 69 13.88 1.29 -8.88
N PRO A 70 13.60 2.26 -7.99
CA PRO A 70 12.50 2.13 -7.04
C PRO A 70 11.14 2.25 -7.75
N LEU A 71 10.16 1.47 -7.28
CA LEU A 71 8.75 1.68 -7.64
C LEU A 71 8.26 3.02 -7.10
N VAL A 72 8.56 3.25 -5.83
CA VAL A 72 8.27 4.49 -5.11
C VAL A 72 9.59 5.03 -4.55
N PRO A 73 10.02 6.25 -4.92
CA PRO A 73 11.25 6.85 -4.42
C PRO A 73 11.23 7.09 -2.91
N GLU A 74 12.40 7.43 -2.35
CA GLU A 74 12.54 7.67 -0.90
C GLU A 74 11.65 8.79 -0.37
N THR A 75 11.28 9.75 -1.21
CA THR A 75 10.39 10.86 -0.85
C THR A 75 8.93 10.41 -0.72
N GLY A 76 8.58 9.19 -1.11
CA GLY A 76 7.21 8.73 -1.28
C GLY A 76 6.55 9.27 -2.55
N LEU A 77 5.41 8.68 -2.91
CA LEU A 77 4.51 9.13 -3.98
C LEU A 77 3.08 8.80 -3.62
N THR A 78 2.11 9.49 -4.22
CA THR A 78 0.73 8.99 -4.22
C THR A 78 0.60 7.76 -5.13
N VAL A 79 -0.51 7.02 -5.01
CA VAL A 79 -0.84 5.97 -5.98
C VAL A 79 -0.92 6.55 -7.39
N GLU A 80 -1.58 7.69 -7.57
CA GLU A 80 -1.69 8.38 -8.86
C GLU A 80 -0.32 8.70 -9.47
N ASP A 81 0.57 9.31 -8.70
CA ASP A 81 1.90 9.71 -9.17
C ASP A 81 2.81 8.51 -9.43
N THR A 82 2.62 7.42 -8.68
CA THR A 82 3.30 6.14 -8.93
C THR A 82 2.90 5.57 -10.29
N LEU A 83 1.61 5.64 -10.65
CA LEU A 83 1.12 5.19 -11.96
C LEU A 83 1.63 6.08 -13.09
N LYS A 84 1.59 7.41 -12.94
CA LYS A 84 2.19 8.35 -13.90
C LYS A 84 3.68 8.05 -14.11
N ARG A 85 4.40 7.81 -13.02
CA ARG A 85 5.82 7.44 -13.06
C ARG A 85 6.05 6.12 -13.80
N LEU A 86 5.25 5.09 -13.55
CA LEU A 86 5.36 3.81 -14.25
C LEU A 86 5.16 3.96 -15.76
N ASN A 87 4.25 4.83 -16.21
CA ASN A 87 4.05 5.12 -17.63
C ASN A 87 5.29 5.75 -18.28
N LEU A 88 6.11 6.47 -17.51
CA LEU A 88 7.37 7.06 -17.98
C LEU A 88 8.57 6.09 -17.90
N LEU A 89 8.42 4.97 -17.18
CA LEU A 89 9.45 3.96 -16.99
C LEU A 89 9.13 2.70 -17.80
N ALA A 90 9.26 2.81 -19.13
CA ALA A 90 8.90 1.73 -20.07
C ALA A 90 9.61 0.38 -19.80
N ASP A 91 10.78 0.42 -19.15
CA ASP A 91 11.59 -0.75 -18.79
C ASP A 91 11.43 -1.20 -17.32
N TYR A 92 10.46 -0.65 -16.59
CA TYR A 92 10.29 -0.99 -15.18
C TYR A 92 10.03 -2.50 -14.98
N ALA A 93 9.18 -3.09 -15.82
CA ALA A 93 8.80 -4.49 -15.73
C ALA A 93 9.99 -5.43 -15.93
N THR A 94 10.87 -5.12 -16.89
CA THR A 94 12.06 -5.93 -17.20
C THR A 94 13.14 -5.75 -16.15
N LYS A 95 13.32 -4.53 -15.63
CA LYS A 95 14.28 -4.25 -14.54
C LYS A 95 13.81 -4.78 -13.18
N ASN A 96 12.50 -4.84 -12.92
CA ASN A 96 11.95 -5.22 -11.62
C ASN A 96 10.94 -6.38 -11.73
N PRO A 97 11.35 -7.55 -12.27
CA PRO A 97 10.42 -8.63 -12.61
C PRO A 97 9.70 -9.20 -11.39
N CYS A 98 10.34 -9.20 -10.21
CA CYS A 98 9.70 -9.68 -8.97
C CYS A 98 8.50 -8.81 -8.57
N CYS A 99 8.70 -7.49 -8.44
CA CYS A 99 7.61 -6.56 -8.11
C CYS A 99 6.54 -6.56 -9.20
N TRP A 100 6.94 -6.58 -10.47
CA TRP A 100 6.01 -6.62 -11.58
C TRP A 100 5.14 -7.88 -11.58
N ASN A 101 5.71 -9.05 -11.32
CA ASN A 101 4.96 -10.30 -11.23
C ASN A 101 3.93 -10.27 -10.09
N ILE A 102 4.26 -9.66 -8.94
CA ILE A 102 3.31 -9.51 -7.83
C ILE A 102 2.18 -8.55 -8.21
N ILE A 103 2.49 -7.44 -8.88
CA ILE A 103 1.48 -6.50 -9.42
C ILE A 103 0.54 -7.23 -10.38
N GLN A 104 1.07 -8.00 -11.32
CA GLN A 104 0.26 -8.75 -12.28
C GLN A 104 -0.67 -9.77 -11.61
N ARG A 105 -0.16 -10.51 -10.61
CA ARG A 105 -0.97 -11.46 -9.83
C ARG A 105 -2.02 -10.78 -8.96
N SER A 106 -1.77 -9.54 -8.54
CA SER A 106 -2.68 -8.77 -7.68
C SER A 106 -3.86 -8.16 -8.43
N ARG A 107 -3.90 -8.23 -9.76
CA ARG A 107 -4.94 -7.62 -10.61
C ARG A 107 -6.37 -8.05 -10.26
N THR A 108 -6.55 -9.27 -9.79
CA THR A 108 -7.86 -9.84 -9.42
C THR A 108 -8.05 -9.98 -7.91
N SER A 109 -7.09 -9.51 -7.12
CA SER A 109 -7.14 -9.65 -5.67
C SER A 109 -8.27 -8.80 -5.07
N LYS A 110 -9.08 -9.43 -4.22
CA LYS A 110 -10.10 -8.78 -3.39
C LYS A 110 -9.61 -8.55 -1.95
N SER A 111 -8.34 -8.87 -1.69
CA SER A 111 -7.73 -8.69 -0.38
C SER A 111 -7.70 -7.21 0.00
N PRO A 112 -7.95 -6.87 1.26
CA PRO A 112 -8.01 -5.49 1.69
C PRO A 112 -6.63 -4.83 1.70
N VAL A 113 -6.61 -3.49 1.77
CA VAL A 113 -5.41 -2.71 2.06
C VAL A 113 -5.41 -2.23 3.50
N PHE A 114 -4.22 -1.97 4.04
CA PHE A 114 -4.06 -1.52 5.42
C PHE A 114 -3.39 -0.16 5.44
N LEU A 115 -4.01 0.80 6.13
CA LEU A 115 -3.67 2.22 6.06
C LEU A 115 -3.63 2.85 7.45
N ILE A 116 -2.90 3.95 7.57
CA ILE A 116 -2.87 4.83 8.75
C ILE A 116 -3.18 6.27 8.33
N THR A 117 -3.81 7.06 9.21
CA THR A 117 -4.18 8.45 8.89
C THR A 117 -3.06 9.48 8.99
N GLN A 118 -1.88 9.07 9.41
CA GLN A 118 -0.69 9.89 9.62
C GLN A 118 0.57 9.06 9.38
N PRO A 119 1.74 9.65 9.06
CA PRO A 119 2.98 8.88 8.94
C PRO A 119 3.28 8.04 10.19
N LEU A 120 3.76 6.81 9.98
CA LEU A 120 4.10 5.89 11.05
C LEU A 120 5.43 6.33 11.70
N GLU A 121 5.40 6.73 12.97
CA GLU A 121 6.53 7.42 13.63
C GLU A 121 7.77 6.54 13.78
N ARG A 122 7.57 5.27 14.15
CA ARG A 122 8.66 4.31 14.39
C ARG A 122 9.13 3.61 13.11
N ASN A 123 8.81 4.15 11.93
CA ASN A 123 9.09 3.53 10.64
C ASN A 123 9.97 4.43 9.76
N ARG A 124 11.14 3.89 9.36
CA ARG A 124 12.10 4.62 8.52
C ARG A 124 11.56 4.97 7.15
N ASP A 125 10.72 4.12 6.55
CA ASP A 125 10.16 4.37 5.22
C ASP A 125 9.08 5.47 5.25
N HIS A 126 8.51 5.76 6.43
CA HIS A 126 7.54 6.82 6.63
C HIS A 126 8.17 8.16 7.06
N SER A 127 9.41 8.16 7.56
CA SER A 127 10.05 9.37 8.09
C SER A 127 10.21 10.50 7.07
N LYS A 128 10.26 10.15 5.77
CA LYS A 128 10.38 11.10 4.66
C LYS A 128 9.04 11.56 4.09
N LEU A 129 7.91 11.08 4.62
CA LEU A 129 6.57 11.41 4.13
C LEU A 129 5.99 12.69 4.72
N ALA A 130 6.74 13.40 5.57
CA ALA A 130 6.33 14.66 6.19
C ALA A 130 5.94 15.75 5.18
N ASN A 131 6.43 15.67 3.94
CA ASN A 131 6.13 16.62 2.86
C ASN A 131 4.72 16.46 2.27
N PHE A 132 4.01 15.37 2.55
CA PHE A 132 2.63 15.17 2.09
C PHE A 132 1.63 15.86 3.04
N THR A 133 1.73 17.19 3.12
CA THR A 133 0.79 18.00 3.91
C THR A 133 -0.63 17.91 3.33
N GLY A 134 -1.63 17.71 4.18
CA GLY A 134 -3.03 17.60 3.76
C GLY A 134 -3.48 16.21 3.28
N HIS A 135 -2.58 15.25 3.10
CA HIS A 135 -2.96 13.86 2.85
C HIS A 135 -3.48 13.19 4.12
N ARG A 136 -4.38 12.21 3.93
CA ARG A 136 -5.13 11.57 5.04
C ARG A 136 -4.89 10.08 5.17
N LEU A 137 -4.22 9.43 4.22
CA LEU A 137 -4.04 7.99 4.20
C LEU A 137 -2.64 7.64 3.72
N TYR A 138 -1.92 6.87 4.53
CA TYR A 138 -0.59 6.36 4.26
C TYR A 138 -0.63 4.84 4.28
N HIS A 139 0.07 4.23 3.33
CA HIS A 139 0.11 2.78 3.14
C HIS A 139 0.88 2.07 4.27
N LEU A 140 0.33 0.96 4.77
CA LEU A 140 1.02 0.00 5.66
C LEU A 140 1.21 -1.35 4.97
N ASP A 141 0.16 -1.86 4.30
CA ASP A 141 0.20 -3.09 3.51
C ASP A 141 -0.74 -3.04 2.28
N GLY A 142 -0.37 -3.78 1.22
CA GLY A 142 -1.13 -3.88 -0.02
C GLY A 142 -0.65 -3.00 -1.19
N LEU A 143 0.62 -2.59 -1.20
CA LEU A 143 1.17 -1.65 -2.20
C LEU A 143 0.97 -2.17 -3.62
N HIS A 144 1.37 -3.42 -3.89
CA HIS A 144 1.22 -4.00 -5.23
C HIS A 144 -0.25 -4.13 -5.65
N ARG A 145 -1.19 -4.32 -4.71
CA ARG A 145 -2.63 -4.32 -4.98
C ARG A 145 -3.12 -2.94 -5.38
N LEU A 146 -2.69 -1.88 -4.69
CA LEU A 146 -3.02 -0.49 -5.05
C LEU A 146 -2.52 -0.13 -6.45
N VAL A 147 -1.27 -0.50 -6.76
CA VAL A 147 -0.69 -0.27 -8.10
C VAL A 147 -1.41 -1.12 -9.16
N ALA A 148 -1.68 -2.39 -8.88
CA ALA A 148 -2.40 -3.27 -9.81
C ALA A 148 -3.83 -2.77 -10.08
N TRP A 149 -4.54 -2.30 -9.05
CA TRP A 149 -5.86 -1.70 -9.16
C TRP A 149 -5.82 -0.46 -10.07
N GLY A 150 -4.80 0.38 -9.92
CA GLY A 150 -4.60 1.56 -10.77
C GLY A 150 -4.27 1.22 -12.23
N LEU A 151 -3.36 0.28 -12.45
CA LEU A 151 -2.95 -0.18 -13.79
C LEU A 151 -4.04 -0.95 -14.53
N ASN A 152 -4.93 -1.62 -13.81
CA ASN A 152 -6.04 -2.34 -14.43
C ASN A 152 -7.04 -1.44 -15.12
N GLY A 153 -6.94 -0.11 -14.92
CA GLY A 153 -7.86 0.83 -15.51
C GLY A 153 -9.29 0.31 -15.32
N ARG A 154 -9.72 0.10 -14.07
CA ARG A 154 -11.14 -0.15 -13.69
C ARG A 154 -11.99 1.09 -14.03
N TYR A 155 -11.98 1.35 -15.33
CA TYR A 155 -12.46 2.42 -16.19
C TYR A 155 -13.22 1.76 -17.35
N VAL A 156 -13.60 0.49 -17.22
CA VAL A 156 -14.62 -0.12 -18.05
C VAL A 156 -15.95 0.30 -17.41
N ASP A 157 -16.74 1.11 -18.12
CA ASP A 157 -18.07 1.60 -17.73
C ASP A 157 -18.19 2.53 -16.49
N ARG A 158 -17.20 3.40 -16.25
CA ARG A 158 -17.27 4.48 -15.23
C ARG A 158 -17.55 3.99 -13.79
N LYS A 159 -17.37 2.70 -13.47
CA LYS A 159 -17.54 2.16 -12.11
C LYS A 159 -16.23 1.54 -11.65
N TYR A 160 -15.56 2.25 -10.75
CA TYR A 160 -14.47 1.66 -9.99
C TYR A 160 -15.05 0.67 -8.99
N GLU A 161 -14.59 -0.57 -9.04
CA GLU A 161 -14.80 -1.49 -7.92
C GLU A 161 -14.09 -0.90 -6.69
N PRO A 162 -14.81 -0.72 -5.57
CA PRO A 162 -14.24 -0.19 -4.36
C PRO A 162 -13.16 -1.12 -3.80
N ILE A 163 -12.24 -0.54 -3.03
CA ILE A 163 -11.23 -1.30 -2.29
C ILE A 163 -11.61 -1.32 -0.82
N THR A 164 -11.75 -2.51 -0.25
CA THR A 164 -11.85 -2.67 1.19
C THR A 164 -10.55 -2.24 1.86
N ALA A 165 -10.64 -1.30 2.81
CA ALA A 165 -9.50 -0.83 3.58
C ALA A 165 -9.75 -0.99 5.08
N PHE A 166 -8.71 -1.42 5.79
CA PHE A 166 -8.58 -1.29 7.24
C PHE A 166 -7.71 -0.07 7.52
N ILE A 167 -8.27 0.89 8.24
CA ILE A 167 -7.65 2.20 8.46
C ILE A 167 -7.56 2.43 9.96
N VAL A 168 -6.38 2.83 10.45
CA VAL A 168 -6.19 3.23 11.84
C VAL A 168 -5.88 4.72 11.94
N GLY A 169 -6.53 5.38 12.90
CA GLY A 169 -6.36 6.81 13.12
C GLY A 169 -7.69 7.56 13.20
N ARG A 170 -7.62 8.88 13.40
CA ARG A 170 -8.77 9.75 13.71
C ARG A 170 -9.82 9.75 12.60
#